data_AF-A0AAV3QZL2-F1
#
_entry.id   AF-A0AAV3QZL2-F1
#
_cell.length_a   1.000
_cell.length_b   1.000
_cell.length_c   1.000
_cell.angle_alpha   90.00
_cell.angle_beta   90.00
_cell.angle_gamma   90.00
#
_symmetry.space_group_name_H-M   'P 1'
#
loop_
_entity.id
_entity.type
_entity.pdbx_description
1 polymer ?
#
loop_
_entity_poly.entity_id
_entity_poly.type
_entity_poly.pdbx_seq_one_letter_code
_entity_poly.pdbx_strand_id
1 'polypeptide(L)'
;MHTEKNNGENGLHTIVDVLGKTKDNERARIDLETHCIRPQLHMQDVGSEKRAKPKALYTLSTSQQKEFRKWLGRLKLPDGYASNIARCARNVNFNGLKTLNGGRMQYRWMYPFES
;
A
#
# COMPACT_ATOMS: atom_id res chain seq x y z
N MET A 1 16.31 -20.16 0.95
CA MET A 1 16.34 -18.68 1.07
C MET A 1 15.12 -18.12 0.35
N HIS A 2 14.02 -17.90 1.08
CA HIS A 2 12.76 -17.39 0.52
C HIS A 2 12.84 -15.87 0.48
N THR A 3 13.19 -15.32 -0.68
CA THR A 3 13.31 -13.88 -0.91
C THR A 3 12.01 -13.21 -0.48
N GLU A 4 12.11 -12.23 0.42
CA GLU A 4 11.03 -11.32 0.79
C GLU A 4 10.47 -10.69 -0.49
N LYS A 5 9.40 -11.27 -1.02
CA LYS A 5 8.80 -10.80 -2.26
C LYS A 5 8.12 -9.45 -2.00
N ASN A 6 8.87 -8.41 -2.33
CA ASN A 6 8.39 -7.13 -2.82
C ASN A 6 7.56 -6.27 -1.84
N ASN A 7 8.09 -6.02 -0.65
CA ASN A 7 7.52 -5.04 0.30
C ASN A 7 7.29 -3.67 -0.35
N GLY A 8 8.18 -3.23 -1.25
CA GLY A 8 8.04 -1.99 -1.99
C GLY A 8 6.87 -1.98 -2.98
N GLU A 9 6.67 -3.05 -3.75
CA GLU A 9 5.49 -3.16 -4.64
C GLU A 9 4.21 -3.16 -3.83
N ASN A 10 4.21 -3.91 -2.74
CA ASN A 10 3.07 -4.07 -1.87
C ASN A 10 2.64 -2.74 -1.23
N GLY A 11 3.60 -1.94 -0.76
CA GLY A 11 3.34 -0.59 -0.25
C GLY A 11 2.74 0.32 -1.33
N LEU A 12 3.28 0.28 -2.54
CA LEU A 12 2.71 1.04 -3.67
C LEU A 12 1.31 0.56 -4.04
N HIS A 13 1.05 -0.75 -4.02
CA HIS A 13 -0.28 -1.32 -4.26
C HIS A 13 -1.30 -0.89 -3.21
N THR A 14 -0.88 -0.70 -1.97
CA THR A 14 -1.74 -0.20 -0.89
C THR A 14 -2.03 1.31 -0.99
N ILE A 15 -1.03 2.13 -1.33
CA ILE A 15 -1.21 3.59 -1.55
C ILE A 15 -2.13 3.88 -2.75
N VAL A 16 -2.01 3.05 -3.79
CA VAL A 16 -2.75 3.19 -5.05
C VAL A 16 -4.06 2.38 -5.04
N ASP A 17 -4.28 1.56 -4.00
CA ASP A 17 -5.40 0.64 -3.81
C ASP A 17 -5.71 -0.20 -5.05
N VAL A 18 -4.67 -0.93 -5.50
CA VAL A 18 -4.81 -1.87 -6.61
C VAL A 18 -5.58 -3.10 -6.12
N LEU A 19 -6.79 -3.27 -6.66
CA LEU A 19 -7.67 -4.42 -6.41
C LEU A 19 -6.90 -5.75 -6.54
N GLY A 20 -7.00 -6.59 -5.51
CA GLY A 20 -6.39 -7.92 -5.47
C GLY A 20 -4.88 -7.96 -5.19
N LYS A 21 -4.22 -6.80 -5.02
CA LYS A 21 -2.76 -6.74 -4.74
C LYS A 21 -2.40 -6.00 -3.46
N THR A 22 -3.32 -5.26 -2.87
CA THR A 22 -3.12 -4.60 -1.59
C THR A 22 -3.15 -5.60 -0.41
N LYS A 23 -2.33 -5.35 0.63
CA LYS A 23 -2.46 -6.08 1.93
C LYS A 23 -3.60 -5.57 2.80
N ASP A 24 -4.21 -4.46 2.39
CA ASP A 24 -5.39 -3.93 3.03
C ASP A 24 -6.63 -4.74 2.62
N ASN A 25 -6.79 -5.90 3.27
CA ASN A 25 -7.86 -6.86 3.06
C ASN A 25 -8.89 -6.81 4.21
N GLU A 26 -10.01 -7.50 4.02
CA GLU A 26 -11.10 -7.55 4.99
C GLU A 26 -10.65 -8.08 6.36
N ARG A 27 -9.85 -9.14 6.39
CA ARG A 27 -9.31 -9.71 7.64
C ARG A 27 -8.45 -8.70 8.40
N ALA A 28 -7.56 -8.00 7.70
CA ALA A 28 -6.74 -6.94 8.29
C ALA A 28 -7.60 -5.79 8.84
N ARG A 29 -8.79 -5.53 8.28
CA ARG A 29 -9.74 -4.53 8.78
C ARG A 29 -10.47 -4.98 10.04
N ILE A 30 -10.79 -6.28 10.15
CA ILE A 30 -11.35 -6.89 11.37
C ILE A 30 -10.29 -6.91 12.49
N ASP A 31 -9.06 -7.29 12.16
CA ASP A 31 -7.93 -7.27 13.10
C ASP A 31 -7.66 -5.83 13.58
N LEU A 32 -7.79 -4.85 12.68
CA LEU A 32 -7.68 -3.42 13.00
C LEU A 32 -8.80 -2.97 13.94
N GLU A 33 -10.05 -3.38 13.71
CA GLU A 33 -11.17 -3.09 14.61
C GLU A 33 -10.96 -3.69 16.01
N THR A 34 -10.31 -4.86 16.08
CA THR A 34 -10.02 -5.55 17.35
C THR A 34 -8.87 -4.90 18.13
N HIS A 35 -7.86 -4.35 17.44
CA HIS A 35 -6.59 -3.96 18.05
C HIS A 35 -6.17 -2.48 17.88
N CYS A 36 -6.86 -1.68 17.06
CA CYS A 36 -6.42 -0.32 16.72
C CYS A 36 -7.46 0.76 17.09
N ILE A 37 -6.96 1.99 17.29
CA ILE A 37 -7.73 3.18 17.69
C ILE A 37 -8.17 4.01 16.44
N ARG A 38 -8.38 3.37 15.29
CA ARG A 38 -8.67 4.07 14.02
C ARG A 38 -10.06 3.71 13.47
N PRO A 39 -11.14 4.18 14.12
CA PRO A 39 -12.53 3.86 13.75
C PRO A 39 -12.87 4.25 12.30
N GLN A 40 -12.20 5.27 11.75
CA GLN A 40 -12.36 5.69 10.36
C GLN A 40 -11.93 4.63 9.32
N LEU A 41 -11.17 3.62 9.76
CA LEU A 41 -10.72 2.50 8.94
C LEU A 41 -11.53 1.22 9.22
N HIS A 42 -12.51 1.23 10.12
CA HIS A 42 -13.31 0.04 10.39
C HIS A 42 -14.24 -0.27 9.22
N MET A 43 -14.67 -1.53 9.09
CA MET A 43 -15.67 -1.88 8.09
C MET A 43 -16.98 -1.14 8.37
N GLN A 44 -17.58 -0.59 7.31
CA GLN A 44 -18.86 0.10 7.41
C GLN A 44 -19.97 -0.79 6.88
N ASP A 45 -21.10 -0.82 7.58
CA ASP A 45 -22.27 -1.55 7.14
C ASP A 45 -22.99 -0.72 6.07
N VAL A 46 -22.97 -1.21 4.83
CA VAL A 46 -23.61 -0.57 3.67
C VAL A 46 -24.86 -1.37 3.32
N GLY A 47 -25.84 -1.37 4.22
CA GLY A 47 -27.11 -2.07 4.09
C GLY A 47 -27.05 -3.57 4.43
N SER A 48 -28.23 -4.18 4.49
CA SER A 48 -28.62 -5.32 5.35
C SER A 48 -27.72 -6.54 5.47
N GLU A 49 -26.74 -6.75 4.60
CA GLU A 49 -25.80 -7.89 4.71
C GLU A 49 -24.39 -7.60 4.13
N LYS A 50 -24.09 -6.36 3.74
CA LYS A 50 -22.84 -6.03 3.05
C LYS A 50 -22.00 -5.05 3.86
N ARG A 51 -20.86 -5.54 4.37
CA ARG A 51 -19.82 -4.71 4.94
C ARG A 51 -18.91 -4.22 3.83
N ALA A 52 -18.69 -2.91 3.75
CA ALA A 52 -17.77 -2.30 2.81
C ALA A 52 -16.55 -1.77 3.54
N LYS A 53 -15.39 -1.94 2.91
CA LYS A 53 -14.15 -1.31 3.34
C LYS A 53 -14.21 0.18 2.97
N PRO A 54 -14.21 1.12 3.93
CA PRO A 54 -14.09 2.53 3.59
C PRO A 54 -12.73 2.78 2.95
N LYS A 55 -12.71 3.68 1.96
CA LYS A 55 -11.47 4.09 1.32
C LYS A 55 -10.54 4.68 2.38
N ALA A 56 -9.31 4.15 2.48
CA ALA A 56 -8.37 4.67 3.45
C ALA A 56 -7.96 6.10 3.10
N LEU A 57 -7.74 6.94 4.11
CA LEU A 57 -7.32 8.34 3.91
C LEU A 57 -5.96 8.46 3.19
N TYR A 58 -5.12 7.43 3.29
CA TYR A 58 -3.83 7.36 2.59
C TYR A 58 -3.95 6.88 1.13
N THR A 59 -5.14 6.45 0.69
CA THR A 59 -5.35 5.99 -0.68
C THR A 59 -5.57 7.17 -1.61
N LEU A 60 -4.70 7.29 -2.63
CA LEU A 60 -4.76 8.37 -3.60
C LEU A 60 -6.04 8.30 -4.47
N SER A 61 -6.60 9.46 -4.80
CA SER A 61 -7.62 9.58 -5.86
C SER A 61 -7.01 9.31 -7.24
N THR A 62 -7.84 9.05 -8.25
CA THR A 62 -7.34 8.77 -9.61
C THR A 62 -6.50 9.91 -10.19
N SER A 63 -6.80 11.17 -9.85
CA SER A 63 -5.99 12.33 -10.25
C SER A 63 -4.65 12.35 -9.51
N GLN A 64 -4.67 12.15 -8.20
CA GLN A 64 -3.45 12.08 -7.37
C GLN A 64 -2.55 10.92 -7.77
N GLN A 65 -3.11 9.77 -8.17
CA GLN A 65 -2.33 8.64 -8.67
C GLN A 65 -1.56 8.98 -9.94
N LYS A 66 -2.14 9.77 -10.86
CA LYS A 66 -1.45 10.21 -12.08
C LYS A 66 -0.27 11.12 -11.74
N GLU A 67 -0.47 12.05 -10.82
CA GLU A 67 0.58 12.96 -10.37
C GLU A 67 1.69 12.22 -9.61
N PHE A 68 1.32 11.32 -8.71
CA PHE A 68 2.24 10.45 -7.98
C PHE A 68 3.10 9.60 -8.91
N ARG A 69 2.51 8.99 -9.95
CA ARG A 69 3.24 8.26 -10.99
C ARG A 69 4.21 9.16 -11.76
N LYS A 70 3.78 10.37 -12.13
CA LYS A 70 4.62 11.35 -12.83
C LYS A 70 5.82 11.77 -11.97
N TRP A 71 5.59 11.97 -10.67
CA TRP A 71 6.63 12.25 -9.70
C TRP A 71 7.61 11.07 -9.55
N LEU A 72 7.11 9.84 -9.38
CA LEU A 72 7.94 8.63 -9.32
C LEU A 72 8.78 8.42 -10.59
N GLY A 73 8.24 8.77 -11.76
CA GLY A 73 8.99 8.72 -13.02
C GLY A 73 10.14 9.72 -13.11
N ARG A 74 10.11 10.80 -12.32
CA ARG A 74 11.17 11.83 -12.23
C ARG A 74 12.15 11.57 -11.10
N LEU A 75 11.79 10.69 -10.17
CA LEU A 75 12.59 10.40 -8.99
C LEU A 75 13.90 9.71 -9.40
N LYS A 76 15.02 10.36 -9.12
CA LYS A 76 16.35 9.76 -9.25
C LYS A 76 16.76 9.24 -7.89
N LEU A 77 16.77 7.92 -7.72
CA LEU A 77 17.28 7.28 -6.52
C LEU A 77 18.76 6.92 -6.70
N PRO A 78 19.53 6.82 -5.61
CA PRO A 78 20.88 6.26 -5.64
C PRO A 78 20.86 4.88 -6.29
N ASP A 79 21.92 4.57 -7.04
CA ASP A 79 22.01 3.28 -7.72
C ASP A 79 21.90 2.13 -6.71
N GLY A 80 21.11 1.13 -7.06
CA GLY A 80 20.79 -0.01 -6.20
C GLY A 80 19.55 0.11 -5.28
N TYR A 81 19.00 1.30 -5.00
CA TYR A 81 17.86 1.40 -4.07
C TYR A 81 16.53 0.95 -4.70
N ALA A 82 16.19 1.53 -5.85
CA ALA A 82 15.09 1.06 -6.68
C ALA A 82 15.41 1.35 -8.16
N SER A 83 16.31 0.52 -8.69
CA SER A 83 16.93 0.65 -10.02
C SER A 83 15.94 0.63 -11.20
N ASN A 84 14.65 0.35 -10.95
CA ASN A 84 13.61 0.35 -11.99
C ASN A 84 12.32 1.10 -11.62
N ILE A 85 12.35 1.98 -10.62
CA ILE A 85 11.16 2.70 -10.15
C ILE A 85 10.50 3.54 -11.26
N ALA A 86 11.30 4.21 -12.09
CA ALA A 86 10.80 5.01 -13.21
C ALA A 86 10.11 4.15 -14.28
N ARG A 87 10.54 2.89 -14.44
CA ARG A 87 9.87 1.92 -15.33
C ARG A 87 8.55 1.46 -14.71
N CYS A 88 8.53 1.17 -13.41
CA CYS A 88 7.33 0.76 -12.71
C CYS A 88 6.26 1.87 -12.64
N ALA A 89 6.67 3.14 -12.55
CA ALA A 89 5.76 4.29 -12.54
C ALA A 89 4.94 4.45 -13.84
N ARG A 90 5.43 3.91 -14.96
CA ARG A 90 4.69 3.83 -16.24
C ARG A 90 3.61 2.74 -16.23
N ASN A 91 3.76 1.73 -15.37
CA ASN A 91 2.78 0.67 -15.22
C ASN A 91 1.72 1.06 -14.19
N VAL A 92 0.44 0.89 -14.52
CA VAL A 92 -0.69 1.18 -13.62
C VAL A 92 -0.56 0.40 -12.29
N ASN A 93 -0.04 -0.82 -12.38
CA ASN A 93 0.04 -1.76 -11.28
C ASN A 93 1.43 -1.85 -10.63
N PHE A 94 2.40 -0.97 -10.94
CA PHE A 94 3.74 -0.97 -10.33
C PHE A 94 4.47 -2.32 -10.30
N ASN A 95 4.11 -3.26 -11.18
CA ASN A 95 4.68 -4.61 -11.19
C ASN A 95 6.18 -4.58 -11.53
N GLY A 96 6.93 -5.50 -10.91
CA GLY A 96 8.33 -5.75 -11.18
C GLY A 96 9.28 -4.76 -10.52
N LEU A 97 8.89 -4.04 -9.46
CA LEU A 97 9.77 -3.17 -8.69
C LEU A 97 10.82 -4.02 -7.99
N LYS A 98 12.09 -3.67 -8.18
CA LYS A 98 13.22 -4.33 -7.53
C LYS A 98 13.76 -3.39 -6.45
N THR A 99 13.79 -3.86 -5.21
CA THR A 99 14.37 -3.16 -4.06
C THR A 99 15.47 -4.04 -3.46
N LEU A 100 16.68 -3.52 -3.22
CA LEU A 100 17.82 -4.33 -2.78
C LEU A 100 17.88 -4.65 -1.28
N ASN A 101 16.98 -4.08 -0.46
CA ASN A 101 16.96 -4.36 0.99
C ASN A 101 15.67 -5.10 1.37
N GLY A 102 15.72 -6.43 1.29
CA GLY A 102 14.75 -7.33 1.92
C GLY A 102 15.02 -7.43 3.42
N GLY A 103 14.77 -6.33 4.14
CA GLY A 103 14.55 -6.37 5.57
C GLY A 103 13.05 -6.35 5.87
N ARG A 104 12.60 -7.21 6.79
CA ARG A 104 11.24 -7.22 7.36
C ARG A 104 10.76 -5.81 7.72
N MET A 105 9.99 -5.19 6.82
CA MET A 105 9.11 -4.07 7.19
C MET A 105 8.03 -4.67 8.07
N GLN A 106 8.20 -4.60 9.39
CA GLN A 106 7.07 -4.79 10.28
C GLN A 106 6.08 -3.66 9.98
N TYR A 107 4.85 -4.01 9.58
CA TYR A 107 3.74 -3.06 9.36
C TYR A 107 3.36 -2.26 10.62
N ARG A 108 4.13 -2.40 11.72
CA ARG A 108 4.08 -1.60 12.94
C ARG A 108 4.15 -0.08 12.69
N TRP A 109 4.82 0.37 11.62
CA TRP A 109 4.82 1.80 11.23
C TRP A 109 3.51 2.26 10.57
N MET A 110 2.72 1.35 10.00
CA MET A 110 1.46 1.70 9.33
C MET A 110 0.35 1.99 10.35
N TYR A 111 0.47 1.42 11.55
CA TYR A 111 -0.37 1.70 12.71
C TYR A 111 0.55 1.97 13.91
N PRO A 112 1.09 3.20 14.04
CA PRO A 112 1.82 3.55 15.25
C PRO A 112 0.84 3.41 16.43
N PHE A 113 1.15 2.47 17.33
CA PHE A 113 0.55 2.43 18.66
C PHE A 113 1.17 3.60 19.43
N GLU A 114 0.48 4.73 19.46
CA GLU A 114 0.79 5.77 20.44
C GLU A 114 0.42 5.20 21.81
N SER A 115 1.44 5.07 22.67
CA SER A 115 1.30 4.65 24.08
C SER A 115 1.43 5.88 24.97
#